data_AF-A0A4R6V0U8-F1
#
_entry.id   AF-A0A4R6V0U8-F1
#
_cell.length_a   1.000
_cell.length_b   1.000
_cell.length_c   1.000
_cell.angle_alpha   90.00
_cell.angle_beta   90.00
_cell.angle_gamma   90.00
#
_symmetry.space_group_name_H-M   'P 1'
#
loop_
_entity.id
_entity.type
_entity.pdbx_description
1 polymer ?
#
loop_
_entity_poly.entity_id
_entity_poly.type
_entity_poly.pdbx_seq_one_letter_code
_entity_poly.pdbx_strand_id
1 'polypeptide(L)'
;MEPDDLDRLVEVSLAADTLFAGAGLELPPDDPAPVLARCSPVLVAGRPAMGLAALVELDGGAHLEQLAVHPGHGRRGVGTALLEAACSDARRRGHRGMTLTTFRDLPWNGPWYARRGFSELPESAWGPELAARWRAEADAGIVVAPRLVMRRAL
;
A
#
# COMPACT_ATOMS: atom_id res chain seq x y z
N MET A 1 17.37 -7.70 -1.68
CA MET A 1 17.23 -6.97 -0.41
C MET A 1 18.14 -7.69 0.57
N GLU A 2 19.08 -6.98 1.19
CA GLU A 2 19.93 -7.58 2.24
C GLU A 2 19.10 -7.74 3.53
N PRO A 3 19.46 -8.65 4.47
CA PRO A 3 18.69 -8.85 5.70
C PRO A 3 18.47 -7.57 6.51
N ASP A 4 19.51 -6.72 6.63
CA ASP A 4 19.45 -5.45 7.36
C ASP A 4 18.49 -4.43 6.70
N ASP A 5 18.28 -4.53 5.39
CA ASP A 5 17.27 -3.70 4.69
C ASP A 5 15.86 -4.14 5.09
N LEU A 6 15.62 -5.44 5.29
CA LEU A 6 14.29 -5.97 5.64
C LEU A 6 13.87 -5.51 7.05
N ASP A 7 14.75 -5.65 8.04
CA ASP A 7 14.47 -5.24 9.42
C ASP A 7 14.08 -3.75 9.51
N ARG A 8 14.81 -2.91 8.77
CA ARG A 8 14.51 -1.47 8.72
C ARG A 8 13.17 -1.19 8.02
N LEU A 9 12.81 -1.96 6.99
CA LEU A 9 11.53 -1.82 6.30
C LEU A 9 10.36 -2.28 7.17
N VAL A 10 10.54 -3.34 7.95
CA VAL A 10 9.57 -3.77 8.97
C VAL A 10 9.36 -2.66 10.00
N GLU A 11 10.44 -2.07 10.53
CA GLU A 11 10.33 -0.95 11.48
C GLU A 11 9.56 0.24 10.89
N VAL A 12 9.87 0.62 9.64
CA VAL A 12 9.16 1.70 8.94
C VAL A 12 7.66 1.41 8.79
N SER A 13 7.31 0.15 8.52
CA SER A 13 5.92 -0.30 8.36
C SER A 13 5.16 -0.18 9.67
N LEU A 14 5.69 -0.81 10.73
CA LEU A 14 5.09 -0.76 12.07
C LEU A 14 4.99 0.67 12.61
N ALA A 15 5.99 1.51 12.34
CA ALA A 15 5.95 2.91 12.71
C ALA A 15 4.83 3.67 11.96
N ALA A 16 4.61 3.39 10.68
CA ALA A 16 3.53 4.00 9.91
C ALA A 16 2.14 3.60 10.43
N ASP A 17 1.97 2.37 10.93
CA ASP A 17 0.70 1.89 11.45
C ASP A 17 0.21 2.63 12.70
N THR A 18 1.12 3.26 13.44
CA THR A 18 0.78 4.12 14.58
C THR A 18 -0.15 5.28 14.20
N LEU A 19 -0.19 5.67 12.92
CA LEU A 19 -1.14 6.68 12.41
C LEU A 19 -2.59 6.22 12.51
N PHE A 20 -2.87 4.92 12.36
CA PHE A 20 -4.22 4.36 12.49
C PHE A 20 -4.70 4.39 13.94
N ALA A 21 -3.83 3.98 14.88
CA ALA A 21 -4.11 4.08 16.31
C ALA A 21 -4.37 5.54 16.73
N GLY A 22 -3.57 6.49 16.23
CA GLY A 22 -3.80 7.93 16.43
C GLY A 22 -5.12 8.47 15.85
N ALA A 23 -5.73 7.75 14.91
CA ALA A 23 -7.04 8.04 14.33
C ALA A 23 -8.21 7.35 15.06
N GLY A 24 -7.92 6.57 16.11
CA GLY A 24 -8.92 5.75 16.81
C GLY A 24 -9.26 4.44 16.10
N LEU A 25 -8.42 3.98 15.17
CA LEU A 25 -8.56 2.67 14.53
C LEU A 25 -7.56 1.68 15.12
N GLU A 26 -8.09 0.61 15.71
CA GLU A 26 -7.28 -0.51 16.19
C GLU A 26 -7.20 -1.56 15.08
N LEU A 27 -5.99 -1.80 14.57
CA LEU A 27 -5.74 -2.82 13.57
C LEU A 27 -5.33 -4.13 14.25
N PRO A 28 -5.63 -5.29 13.65
CA PRO A 28 -5.05 -6.55 14.10
C PRO A 28 -3.51 -6.46 14.11
N PRO A 29 -2.82 -7.23 14.97
CA PRO A 29 -1.37 -7.32 14.91
C PRO A 29 -0.89 -7.67 13.50
N ASP A 30 0.07 -6.91 13.00
CA ASP A 30 0.66 -7.12 11.68
C ASP A 30 2.10 -7.65 11.80
N ASP A 31 2.47 -8.51 10.86
CA ASP A 31 3.85 -8.92 10.61
C ASP A 31 4.19 -8.55 9.15
N PRO A 32 4.86 -7.40 8.92
CA PRO A 32 5.16 -6.94 7.58
C PRO A 32 6.16 -7.83 6.83
N ALA A 33 6.99 -8.65 7.52
CA ALA A 33 8.08 -9.36 6.86
C ALA A 33 7.59 -10.40 5.83
N PRO A 34 6.62 -11.29 6.13
CA PRO A 34 6.03 -12.19 5.14
C PRO A 34 5.32 -11.49 3.97
N VAL A 35 4.82 -10.27 4.17
CA VAL A 35 4.19 -9.45 3.12
C VAL A 35 5.26 -8.84 2.22
N LEU A 36 6.32 -8.27 2.79
CA LEU A 36 7.41 -7.70 2.01
C LEU A 36 8.18 -8.77 1.22
N ALA A 37 8.35 -9.97 1.78
CA ALA A 37 9.06 -11.08 1.13
C ALA A 37 8.37 -11.60 -0.14
N ARG A 38 7.04 -11.43 -0.26
CA ARG A 38 6.26 -11.81 -1.47
C ARG A 38 6.11 -10.69 -2.49
N CYS A 39 6.53 -9.47 -2.15
CA CYS A 39 6.38 -8.31 -3.01
C CYS A 39 7.54 -8.17 -4.00
N SER A 40 7.23 -7.75 -5.22
CA SER A 40 8.22 -7.40 -6.23
C SER A 40 7.71 -6.36 -7.24
N PRO A 41 8.40 -5.20 -7.37
CA PRO A 41 9.51 -4.75 -6.54
C PRO A 41 9.03 -4.23 -5.17
N VAL A 42 10.00 -4.09 -4.26
CA VAL A 42 9.92 -3.20 -3.10
C VAL A 42 10.81 -1.99 -3.37
N LEU A 43 10.19 -0.82 -3.52
CA LEU A 43 10.87 0.45 -3.72
C LEU A 43 11.13 1.09 -2.36
N VAL A 44 12.33 1.64 -2.15
CA VAL A 44 12.76 2.19 -0.86
C VAL A 44 13.18 3.65 -1.03
N ALA A 45 12.73 4.52 -0.11
CA ALA A 45 13.14 5.91 -0.05
C ALA A 45 14.15 6.12 1.08
N GLY A 46 15.34 6.63 0.75
CA GLY A 46 16.38 6.98 1.73
C GLY A 46 17.33 5.85 2.12
N ARG A 47 18.46 6.22 2.74
CA ARG A 47 19.41 5.34 3.44
C ARG A 47 19.89 6.06 4.70
N PRO A 48 19.44 5.69 5.91
CA PRO A 48 18.53 4.56 6.21
C PRO A 48 17.12 4.76 5.62
N ALA A 49 16.36 3.67 5.48
CA ALA A 49 15.03 3.74 4.85
C ALA A 49 14.07 4.62 5.67
N MET A 50 13.39 5.52 4.97
CA MET A 50 12.38 6.43 5.50
C MET A 50 10.96 6.04 5.06
N GLY A 51 10.84 5.22 4.03
CA GLY A 51 9.57 4.79 3.46
C GLY A 51 9.75 3.72 2.39
N LEU A 52 8.67 3.04 2.07
CA LEU A 52 8.64 1.97 1.07
C LEU A 52 7.33 1.94 0.29
N ALA A 53 7.41 1.44 -0.94
CA ALA A 53 6.26 1.03 -1.74
C ALA A 53 6.48 -0.40 -2.24
N ALA A 54 5.58 -1.31 -1.89
CA ALA A 54 5.68 -2.72 -2.24
C ALA A 54 4.57 -3.10 -3.22
N LEU A 55 4.92 -3.78 -4.30
CA LEU A 55 3.98 -4.19 -5.34
C LEU A 55 3.82 -5.70 -5.39
N VAL A 56 2.61 -6.15 -5.71
CA VAL A 56 2.32 -7.52 -6.18
C VAL A 56 1.61 -7.44 -7.54
N GLU A 57 1.46 -8.57 -8.21
CA GLU A 57 0.57 -8.67 -9.36
C GLU A 57 -0.74 -9.33 -8.92
N LEU A 58 -1.87 -8.74 -9.31
CA LEU A 58 -3.21 -9.30 -9.17
C LEU A 58 -3.96 -9.15 -10.50
N ASP A 59 -4.61 -10.21 -10.95
CA ASP A 59 -5.45 -10.26 -12.14
C ASP A 59 -4.69 -9.77 -13.40
N GLY A 60 -3.40 -10.06 -13.47
CA GLY A 60 -2.49 -9.62 -14.55
C GLY A 60 -2.16 -8.13 -14.55
N GLY A 61 -2.47 -7.40 -13.47
CA GLY A 61 -2.14 -5.99 -13.29
C GLY A 61 -1.31 -5.74 -12.03
N ALA A 62 -0.75 -4.53 -11.91
CA ALA A 62 -0.03 -4.13 -10.71
C ALA A 62 -1.00 -3.82 -9.56
N HIS A 63 -0.66 -4.26 -8.35
CA HIS A 63 -1.34 -3.92 -7.11
C HIS A 63 -0.35 -3.32 -6.13
N LEU A 64 -0.67 -2.15 -5.57
CA LEU A 64 0.09 -1.55 -4.48
C LEU A 64 -0.32 -2.22 -3.17
N GLU A 65 0.49 -3.19 -2.76
CA GLU A 65 0.29 -3.95 -1.51
C GLU A 65 0.46 -3.05 -0.29
N GLN A 66 1.51 -2.23 -0.33
CA GLN A 66 1.90 -1.45 0.83
C GLN A 66 2.55 -0.14 0.41
N LEU A 67 2.17 0.94 1.08
CA LEU A 67 2.85 2.22 1.02
C LEU A 67 3.00 2.74 2.45
N ALA A 68 4.21 2.69 2.98
CA ALA A 68 4.51 3.11 4.35
C ALA A 68 5.58 4.20 4.33
N VAL A 69 5.41 5.21 5.17
CA VAL A 69 6.42 6.24 5.41
C VAL A 69 6.53 6.41 6.91
N HIS A 70 7.75 6.33 7.43
CA HIS A 70 8.01 6.54 8.84
C HIS A 70 7.44 7.89 9.29
N PRO A 71 6.68 8.00 10.38
CA PRO A 71 5.99 9.23 10.79
C PRO A 71 6.92 10.45 10.93
N GLY A 72 8.14 10.25 11.45
CA GLY A 72 9.18 11.29 11.52
C GLY A 72 9.64 11.87 10.17
N HIS A 73 9.26 11.23 9.06
CA HIS A 73 9.53 11.66 7.68
C HIS A 73 8.24 11.92 6.88
N GLY A 74 7.08 11.85 7.54
CA GLY A 74 5.78 12.16 6.96
C GLY A 74 5.66 13.62 6.49
N ARG A 75 4.67 13.91 5.64
CA ARG A 75 4.35 15.26 5.13
C ARG A 75 5.49 16.00 4.39
N ARG A 76 6.56 15.31 4.00
CA ARG A 76 7.71 15.86 3.25
C ARG A 76 7.75 15.42 1.78
N GLY A 77 6.63 14.95 1.25
CA GLY A 77 6.51 14.48 -0.15
C GLY A 77 6.98 13.03 -0.39
N VAL A 78 7.60 12.36 0.59
CA VAL A 78 8.15 10.99 0.45
C VAL A 78 7.14 9.99 -0.08
N GLY A 79 5.93 9.92 0.50
CA GLY A 79 4.90 8.99 0.04
C GLY A 79 4.41 9.28 -1.38
N THR A 80 4.42 10.55 -1.81
CA THR A 80 4.07 10.90 -3.20
C THR A 80 5.18 10.46 -4.16
N ALA A 81 6.44 10.67 -3.80
CA ALA A 81 7.57 10.22 -4.61
C ALA A 81 7.58 8.68 -4.76
N LEU A 82 7.33 7.95 -3.67
CA LEU A 82 7.22 6.49 -3.69
C LEU A 82 6.04 6.00 -4.56
N LEU A 83 4.85 6.60 -4.43
CA LEU A 83 3.69 6.24 -5.26
C LEU A 83 3.96 6.45 -6.75
N GLU A 84 4.52 7.60 -7.14
CA GLU A 84 4.83 7.87 -8.54
C GLU A 84 5.95 6.96 -9.06
N ALA A 85 6.95 6.64 -8.24
CA ALA A 85 7.98 5.66 -8.58
C ALA A 85 7.38 4.26 -8.81
N ALA A 86 6.44 3.83 -7.97
CA ALA A 86 5.71 2.58 -8.11
C ALA A 86 4.87 2.56 -9.40
N CYS A 87 4.14 3.64 -9.68
CA CYS A 87 3.38 3.78 -10.92
C CYS A 87 4.29 3.77 -12.15
N SER A 88 5.46 4.42 -12.09
CA SER A 88 6.46 4.40 -13.16
C SER A 88 7.04 3.01 -13.38
N ASP A 89 7.31 2.26 -12.32
CA ASP A 89 7.78 0.87 -12.41
C ASP A 89 6.75 -0.04 -13.06
N ALA A 90 5.50 0.03 -12.61
CA ALA A 90 4.40 -0.72 -13.19
C ALA A 90 4.24 -0.44 -14.70
N ARG A 91 4.34 0.83 -15.13
CA ARG A 91 4.34 1.19 -16.57
C ARG A 91 5.49 0.53 -17.34
N ARG A 92 6.71 0.58 -16.81
CA ARG A 92 7.89 -0.03 -17.46
C ARG A 92 7.72 -1.53 -17.64
N ARG A 93 7.00 -2.19 -16.74
CA ARG A 93 6.64 -3.61 -16.81
C ARG A 93 5.45 -3.91 -17.72
N GLY A 94 4.83 -2.90 -18.34
CA GLY A 94 3.72 -3.07 -19.28
C GLY A 94 2.32 -3.03 -18.65
N HIS A 95 2.21 -2.75 -17.35
CA HIS A 95 0.93 -2.66 -16.66
C HIS A 95 0.16 -1.40 -17.07
N ARG A 96 -1.15 -1.56 -17.35
CA ARG A 96 -2.05 -0.46 -17.77
C ARG A 96 -2.81 0.21 -16.62
N GLY A 97 -2.60 -0.27 -15.41
CA GLY A 97 -3.29 0.21 -14.23
C GLY A 97 -2.64 -0.30 -12.97
N MET A 98 -2.94 0.39 -11.86
CA MET A 98 -2.55 0.00 -10.52
C MET A 98 -3.79 -0.03 -9.63
N THR A 99 -4.00 -1.11 -8.90
CA THR A 99 -5.04 -1.21 -7.87
C THR A 99 -4.45 -1.10 -6.46
N LEU A 100 -5.28 -0.82 -5.46
CA LEU A 100 -4.95 -0.87 -4.03
C LEU A 100 -6.22 -1.04 -3.21
N THR A 101 -6.09 -1.58 -1.99
CA THR A 101 -7.12 -1.56 -0.95
C THR A 101 -6.76 -0.51 0.10
N THR A 102 -7.76 0.23 0.60
CA THR A 102 -7.49 1.28 1.59
C THR A 102 -8.73 1.69 2.38
N PHE A 103 -8.55 2.50 3.43
CA PHE A 103 -9.68 3.10 4.17
C PHE A 103 -10.28 4.28 3.41
N ARG A 104 -11.61 4.34 3.37
CA ARG A 104 -12.38 5.30 2.57
C ARG A 104 -12.21 6.73 3.01
N ASP A 105 -12.30 6.97 4.31
CA ASP A 105 -12.51 8.33 4.83
C ASP A 105 -11.27 8.94 5.50
N LEU A 106 -10.19 8.16 5.71
CA LEU A 106 -8.98 8.68 6.34
C LEU A 106 -8.23 9.64 5.39
N PRO A 107 -7.83 10.85 5.84
CA PRO A 107 -7.24 11.88 4.96
C PRO A 107 -5.98 11.47 4.18
N TRP A 108 -5.20 10.49 4.70
CA TRP A 108 -4.00 9.94 4.08
C TRP A 108 -4.25 8.69 3.20
N ASN A 109 -5.48 8.19 3.15
CA ASN A 109 -5.89 7.04 2.34
C ASN A 109 -6.81 7.48 1.19
N GLY A 110 -8.10 7.12 1.19
CA GLY A 110 -9.02 7.35 0.07
C GLY A 110 -8.92 8.75 -0.57
N PRO A 111 -9.07 9.85 0.19
CA PRO A 111 -8.94 11.21 -0.33
C PRO A 111 -7.52 11.53 -0.86
N TRP A 112 -6.48 10.95 -0.26
CA TRP A 112 -5.09 11.17 -0.68
C TRP A 112 -4.78 10.47 -2.01
N TYR A 113 -5.25 9.24 -2.19
CA TYR A 113 -5.14 8.51 -3.45
C TYR A 113 -6.02 9.14 -4.54
N ALA A 114 -7.23 9.61 -4.19
CA ALA A 114 -8.13 10.29 -5.12
C ALA A 114 -7.47 11.52 -5.76
N ARG A 115 -6.82 12.35 -4.95
CA ARG A 115 -6.03 13.51 -5.44
C ARG A 115 -4.85 13.12 -6.34
N ARG A 116 -4.48 11.85 -6.40
CA ARG A 116 -3.36 11.28 -7.18
C ARG A 116 -3.83 10.40 -8.33
N GLY A 117 -5.08 10.59 -8.77
CA GLY A 117 -5.61 9.94 -9.97
C GLY A 117 -6.11 8.52 -9.76
N PHE A 118 -6.25 8.08 -8.52
CA PHE A 118 -7.00 6.86 -8.21
C PHE A 118 -8.50 7.17 -8.10
N SER A 119 -9.34 6.25 -8.56
CA SER A 119 -10.78 6.30 -8.37
C SER A 119 -11.27 4.99 -7.77
N GLU A 120 -12.42 5.01 -7.09
CA GLU A 120 -13.04 3.79 -6.59
C GLU A 120 -13.28 2.78 -7.74
N LEU A 121 -12.95 1.51 -7.49
CA LEU A 121 -13.18 0.41 -8.41
C LEU A 121 -14.37 -0.42 -7.87
N PRO A 122 -15.53 -0.41 -8.54
CA PRO A 122 -16.70 -1.13 -8.06
C PRO A 122 -16.44 -2.65 -8.02
N GLU A 123 -17.06 -3.34 -7.08
CA GLU A 123 -16.89 -4.78 -6.87
C GLU A 123 -17.20 -5.62 -8.12
N SER A 124 -18.15 -5.18 -8.94
CA SER A 124 -18.48 -5.83 -10.22
C SER A 124 -17.33 -5.84 -11.24
N ALA A 125 -16.28 -5.04 -11.03
CA ALA A 125 -15.09 -4.98 -11.87
C ALA A 125 -13.87 -5.68 -11.24
N TRP A 126 -14.02 -6.34 -10.09
CA TRP A 126 -12.91 -7.06 -9.45
C TRP A 126 -12.67 -8.39 -10.16
N GLY A 127 -11.39 -8.71 -10.39
CA GLY A 127 -10.98 -10.04 -10.78
C GLY A 127 -10.92 -11.00 -9.57
N PRO A 128 -10.73 -12.30 -9.82
CA PRO A 128 -10.69 -13.32 -8.77
C PRO A 128 -9.59 -13.09 -7.74
N GLU A 129 -8.40 -12.61 -8.13
CA GLU A 129 -7.27 -12.44 -7.22
C GLU A 129 -7.47 -11.22 -6.31
N LEU A 130 -7.97 -10.11 -6.86
CA LEU A 130 -8.37 -8.95 -6.07
C LEU A 130 -9.51 -9.26 -5.10
N ALA A 131 -10.52 -10.02 -5.55
CA ALA A 131 -11.62 -10.45 -4.67
C ALA A 131 -11.12 -11.38 -3.55
N ALA A 132 -10.17 -12.28 -3.84
CA ALA A 132 -9.54 -13.12 -2.82
C ALA A 132 -8.72 -12.29 -1.82
N ARG A 133 -7.98 -11.28 -2.30
CA ARG A 133 -7.26 -10.34 -1.43
C ARG A 133 -8.19 -9.63 -0.47
N TRP A 134 -9.29 -9.08 -0.98
CA TRP A 134 -10.29 -8.40 -0.16
C TRP A 134 -10.84 -9.31 0.96
N ARG A 135 -11.16 -10.56 0.63
CA ARG A 135 -11.64 -11.54 1.63
C ARG A 135 -10.58 -11.85 2.67
N ALA A 136 -9.32 -12.06 2.27
CA ALA A 136 -8.23 -12.31 3.20
C ALA A 136 -8.03 -11.14 4.19
N GLU A 137 -8.14 -9.89 3.73
CA GLU A 137 -8.11 -8.72 4.60
C GLU A 137 -9.30 -8.68 5.58
N ALA A 138 -10.48 -9.07 5.12
CA ALA A 138 -11.68 -9.17 5.96
C ALA A 138 -11.54 -10.26 7.03
N ASP A 139 -11.07 -11.45 6.65
CA ASP A 139 -10.84 -12.58 7.55
C ASP A 139 -9.74 -12.27 8.58
N ALA A 140 -8.75 -11.46 8.21
CA ALA A 140 -7.72 -10.94 9.11
C ALA A 140 -8.23 -9.86 10.08
N GLY A 141 -9.47 -9.36 9.90
CA GLY A 141 -10.07 -8.34 10.77
C GLY A 141 -9.68 -6.90 10.44
N ILE A 142 -9.16 -6.62 9.23
CA ILE A 142 -8.71 -5.27 8.83
C ILE A 142 -9.90 -4.32 8.56
N VAL A 143 -11.12 -4.85 8.41
CA VAL A 143 -12.35 -4.09 8.11
C VAL A 143 -12.92 -3.42 9.39
N VAL A 144 -12.10 -2.62 10.06
CA VAL A 144 -12.47 -1.89 11.28
C VAL A 144 -13.12 -0.53 11.00
N ALA A 145 -13.11 -0.10 9.74
CA ALA A 145 -13.73 1.12 9.23
C ALA A 145 -14.10 0.91 7.74
N PRO A 146 -14.90 1.80 7.12
CA PRO A 146 -15.22 1.70 5.70
C PRO A 146 -13.95 1.62 4.84
N ARG A 147 -13.87 0.56 4.02
CA ARG A 147 -12.79 0.32 3.07
C ARG A 147 -13.30 0.40 1.63
N LEU A 148 -12.38 0.52 0.69
CA LEU A 148 -12.65 0.37 -0.74
C LEU A 148 -11.42 -0.14 -1.48
N VAL A 149 -11.66 -0.61 -2.70
CA VAL A 149 -10.63 -0.77 -3.72
C VAL A 149 -10.58 0.48 -4.57
N MET A 150 -9.37 0.96 -4.88
CA MET A 150 -9.16 2.02 -5.84
C MET A 150 -8.29 1.56 -7.00
N ARG A 151 -8.45 2.20 -8.16
CA ARG A 151 -7.63 1.98 -9.36
C ARG A 151 -7.18 3.30 -9.96
N ARG A 152 -5.93 3.35 -10.43
CA ARG A 152 -5.40 4.40 -11.31
C ARG A 152 -5.03 3.79 -12.66
N ALA A 153 -5.39 4.46 -13.76
CA ALA A 153 -4.86 4.13 -15.07
C ALA A 153 -3.40 4.60 -15.18
N LEU A 154 -2.54 3.76 -15.75
CA LEU A 154 -1.11 4.02 -15.88
C LEU A 154 -0.79 4.47 -17.30
#